data_AF-A0A7J2YAN6-F1
#
_entry.id   AF-A0A7J2YAN6-F1
#
_cell.length_a   1.000
_cell.length_b   1.000
_cell.length_c   1.000
_cell.angle_alpha   90.00
_cell.angle_beta   90.00
_cell.angle_gamma   90.00
#
_symmetry.space_group_name_H-M   'P 1'
#
loop_
_entity.id
_entity.type
_entity.pdbx_description
1 polymer ?
#
loop_
_entity_poly.entity_id
_entity_poly.type
_entity_poly.pdbx_seq_one_letter_code
_entity_poly.pdbx_strand_id
1 'polypeptide(L)'
;MITQNRVYFKDRYSNLTPEFIVKCMWISTALALILTIPGLMTFIGIYYSTGSIIFGAIAGFSLHFASLAFATRISMALESLFD
;
A
#
# COMPACT_ATOMS: atom_id res chain seq x y z
N MET A 1 2.61 15.74 34.71
CA MET A 1 2.54 14.44 34.00
C MET A 1 2.58 14.67 32.48
N ILE A 2 3.76 14.90 31.89
CA ILE A 2 3.93 15.03 30.42
C ILE A 2 5.20 14.31 29.93
N THR A 3 6.13 13.96 30.84
CA THR A 3 7.45 13.41 30.52
C THR A 3 7.43 11.96 30.02
N GLN A 4 6.46 11.13 30.44
CA GLN A 4 6.46 9.70 30.10
C GLN A 4 6.25 9.45 28.60
N ASN A 5 5.46 10.27 27.90
CA ASN A 5 5.13 10.01 26.49
C ASN A 5 6.33 10.18 25.54
N ARG A 6 7.35 10.97 25.89
CA ARG A 6 8.53 11.18 25.02
C ARG A 6 9.52 10.01 25.02
N VAL A 7 9.56 9.21 26.08
CA VAL A 7 10.56 8.14 26.24
C VAL A 7 10.17 6.93 25.37
N TYR A 8 8.90 6.51 25.39
CA TYR A 8 8.41 5.40 24.58
C TYR A 8 8.53 5.60 23.06
N PHE A 9 8.37 6.83 22.57
CA PHE A 9 8.54 7.13 21.14
C PHE A 9 10.02 7.10 20.69
N LYS A 10 10.95 7.43 21.60
CA LYS A 10 12.38 7.46 21.30
C LYS A 10 12.95 6.05 21.13
N ASP A 11 12.48 5.10 21.93
CA ASP A 11 12.94 3.70 21.87
C ASP A 11 12.43 2.93 20.64
N ARG A 12 11.30 3.35 20.04
CA ARG A 12 10.76 2.79 18.78
C ARG A 12 11.57 3.19 17.54
N TYR A 13 12.28 4.32 17.58
CA TYR A 13 13.10 4.82 16.47
C TYR A 13 14.60 4.62 16.66
N SER A 14 15.07 4.43 17.89
CA SER A 14 16.50 4.25 18.19
C SER A 14 17.07 2.88 17.76
N ASN A 15 16.19 1.91 17.48
CA ASN A 15 16.54 0.56 16.98
C ASN A 15 16.12 0.33 15.52
N LEU A 16 15.88 1.38 14.74
CA LEU A 16 15.64 1.23 13.29
C LEU A 16 16.98 1.03 12.59
N THR A 17 17.43 -0.23 12.59
CA THR A 17 18.58 -0.66 11.80
C THR A 17 18.32 -0.32 10.33
N PRO A 18 19.34 0.10 9.54
CA PRO A 18 19.19 0.38 8.11
C PRO A 18 18.46 -0.73 7.34
N GLU A 19 18.66 -1.98 7.79
CA GLU A 19 18.01 -3.20 7.30
C GLU A 19 16.48 -3.13 7.39
N PHE A 20 15.93 -2.63 8.51
CA PHE A 20 14.50 -2.52 8.71
C PHE A 20 13.88 -1.46 7.78
N ILE A 21 14.59 -0.35 7.56
CA ILE A 21 14.15 0.72 6.65
C ILE A 21 14.08 0.20 5.20
N VAL A 22 15.11 -0.55 4.78
CA VAL A 22 15.14 -1.17 3.46
C VAL A 22 14.01 -2.19 3.31
N LYS A 23 13.76 -3.03 4.33
CA LYS A 23 12.63 -3.97 4.34
C LYS A 23 11.28 -3.26 4.20
N CYS A 24 11.04 -2.20 4.98
CA CYS A 24 9.83 -1.39 4.87
C CYS A 24 9.69 -0.73 3.49
N MET A 25 10.79 -0.26 2.88
CA MET A 25 10.78 0.31 1.54
C MET A 25 10.38 -0.73 0.48
N TRP A 26 10.92 -1.96 0.58
CA TRP A 26 10.54 -3.08 -0.29
C TRP A 26 9.08 -3.48 -0.11
N ILE A 27 8.62 -3.57 1.14
CA ILE A 27 7.21 -3.85 1.47
C ILE A 27 6.28 -2.79 0.89
N SER A 28 6.62 -1.52 1.08
CA SER A 28 5.82 -0.39 0.57
C SER A 28 5.77 -0.42 -0.96
N THR A 29 6.88 -0.76 -1.60
CA THR A 29 6.97 -0.85 -3.06
C THR A 29 6.14 -2.02 -3.59
N ALA A 30 6.25 -3.20 -2.97
CA ALA A 30 5.47 -4.38 -3.35
C ALA A 30 3.97 -4.15 -3.17
N LEU A 31 3.58 -3.56 -2.04
CA LEU A 31 2.19 -3.20 -1.76
C LEU A 31 1.66 -2.19 -2.80
N ALA A 32 2.44 -1.16 -3.13
CA ALA A 32 2.06 -0.17 -4.13
C ALA A 32 1.86 -0.79 -5.52
N LEU A 33 2.74 -1.71 -5.94
CA LEU A 33 2.57 -2.45 -7.20
C LEU A 33 1.28 -3.28 -7.20
N ILE A 34 1.05 -4.06 -6.14
CA ILE A 34 -0.14 -4.92 -6.02
C ILE A 34 -1.43 -4.08 -6.03
N LEU A 35 -1.41 -2.88 -5.46
CA LEU A 35 -2.56 -1.99 -5.42
C LEU A 35 -2.84 -1.28 -6.76
N THR A 36 -1.79 -1.01 -7.54
CA THR A 36 -1.89 -0.21 -8.77
C THR A 36 -2.08 -1.06 -10.02
N ILE A 37 -1.48 -2.26 -10.09
CA ILE A 37 -1.57 -3.16 -11.25
C ILE A 37 -3.03 -3.52 -11.60
N PRO A 38 -3.91 -3.91 -10.66
CA PRO A 38 -5.29 -4.26 -10.97
C PRO A 38 -6.07 -3.08 -11.53
N GLY A 39 -5.97 -1.91 -10.86
CA GLY A 39 -6.65 -0.68 -11.30
C GLY A 39 -6.21 -0.25 -12.69
N LEU A 40 -4.91 -0.33 -12.97
CA LEU A 40 -4.34 0.01 -14.27
C LEU A 40 -4.75 -0.99 -15.36
N MET A 41 -4.74 -2.29 -15.04
CA MET A 41 -5.17 -3.36 -15.95
C MET A 41 -6.64 -3.18 -16.36
N THR A 42 -7.53 -2.89 -15.40
CA THR A 42 -8.95 -2.65 -15.68
C THR A 42 -9.18 -1.35 -16.44
N PHE A 43 -8.44 -0.29 -16.12
CA PHE A 43 -8.52 0.98 -16.86
C PHE A 43 -8.17 0.79 -18.34
N ILE A 44 -7.03 0.14 -18.64
CA ILE A 44 -6.61 -0.14 -20.01
C ILE A 44 -7.56 -1.11 -20.71
N GLY A 45 -8.02 -2.16 -20.04
CA GLY A 45 -8.93 -3.14 -20.62
C GLY A 45 -10.25 -2.52 -21.09
N ILE A 46 -10.83 -1.64 -20.27
CA ILE A 46 -12.09 -0.96 -20.61
C ILE A 46 -11.86 0.16 -21.64
N TYR A 47 -10.72 0.86 -21.57
CA TYR A 47 -10.36 1.87 -22.56
C TYR A 47 -10.26 1.25 -23.97
N TYR A 48 -9.60 0.10 -24.12
CA TYR A 48 -9.49 -0.60 -25.40
C TYR A 48 -10.83 -1.16 -25.90
N SER A 49 -11.74 -1.54 -25.00
CA SER A 49 -13.03 -2.12 -25.37
C SER A 49 -14.09 -1.08 -25.76
N THR A 50 -14.17 0.04 -25.04
CA THR A 50 -15.25 1.03 -25.20
C THR A 50 -14.78 2.30 -25.93
N GLY A 51 -13.48 2.52 -26.08
CA GLY A 51 -12.91 3.75 -26.65
C GLY A 51 -13.21 5.02 -25.84
N SER A 52 -13.81 4.87 -24.65
CA SER A 52 -14.30 5.96 -23.81
C SER A 52 -13.53 6.01 -22.49
N ILE A 53 -12.72 7.06 -22.33
CA ILE A 53 -11.86 7.28 -21.15
C ILE A 53 -12.68 7.35 -19.85
N ILE A 54 -13.90 7.89 -19.93
CA ILE A 54 -14.80 8.07 -18.78
C ILE A 54 -15.18 6.73 -18.14
N PHE A 55 -15.54 5.72 -18.95
CA PHE A 55 -15.90 4.39 -18.45
C PHE A 55 -14.68 3.65 -17.85
N GLY A 56 -13.52 3.78 -18.49
CA GLY A 56 -12.26 3.25 -17.95
C GLY A 56 -11.91 3.90 -16.61
N ALA A 57 -12.08 5.22 -16.50
CA ALA A 57 -11.78 5.96 -15.27
C ALA A 57 -12.69 5.53 -14.11
N ILE A 58 -14.01 5.43 -14.32
CA ILE A 58 -14.95 5.01 -13.26
C ILE A 58 -14.63 3.59 -12.77
N ALA A 59 -14.39 2.65 -13.69
CA ALA A 59 -14.10 1.27 -13.34
C ALA A 59 -12.71 1.10 -12.68
N GLY A 60 -11.68 1.77 -13.22
CA GLY A 60 -10.33 1.76 -12.65
C GLY A 60 -10.28 2.37 -11.25
N PHE A 61 -10.98 3.48 -11.02
CA PHE A 61 -11.08 4.10 -9.69
C PHE A 61 -11.85 3.23 -8.70
N SER A 62 -12.96 2.62 -9.14
CA SER A 62 -13.76 1.73 -8.28
C SER A 62 -12.95 0.53 -7.82
N LEU A 63 -12.19 -0.08 -8.73
CA LEU A 63 -11.31 -1.20 -8.40
C LEU A 63 -10.14 -0.76 -7.50
N HIS A 64 -9.56 0.41 -7.75
CA HIS A 64 -8.51 0.96 -6.89
C HIS A 64 -9.00 1.14 -5.45
N PHE A 65 -10.22 1.65 -5.26
CA PHE A 65 -10.84 1.81 -3.95
C PHE A 65 -11.12 0.46 -3.25
N ALA A 66 -11.54 -0.55 -4.01
CA ALA A 66 -11.70 -1.90 -3.50
C ALA A 66 -10.35 -2.52 -3.07
N SER A 67 -9.28 -2.26 -3.83
CA SER A 67 -7.93 -2.70 -3.46
C SER A 67 -7.42 -2.02 -2.18
N LEU A 68 -7.75 -0.74 -1.94
CA LEU A 68 -7.42 -0.05 -0.69
C LEU A 68 -8.03 -0.73 0.53
N ALA A 69 -9.27 -1.23 0.43
CA ALA A 69 -9.92 -1.96 1.52
C ALA A 69 -9.16 -3.26 1.87
N PHE A 70 -8.47 -3.85 0.90
CA PHE A 70 -7.61 -5.01 1.12
C PHE A 70 -6.18 -4.66 1.56
N ALA A 71 -5.72 -3.41 1.40
CA ALA A 71 -4.37 -3.00 1.77
C ALA A 71 -4.05 -3.25 3.25
N THR A 72 -5.02 -3.06 4.14
CA THR A 72 -4.86 -3.34 5.59
C THR A 72 -4.62 -4.82 5.87
N ARG A 73 -5.27 -5.71 5.10
CA ARG A 73 -5.07 -7.17 5.20
C ARG A 73 -3.70 -7.57 4.67
N ILE A 74 -3.24 -6.95 3.58
CA ILE A 74 -1.93 -7.24 2.98
C ILE A 74 -0.81 -6.74 3.89
N SER A 75 -0.96 -5.57 4.53
CA SER A 75 0.03 -5.06 5.48
C SER A 75 0.23 -5.99 6.68
N MET A 76 -0.85 -6.55 7.24
CA MET A 76 -0.76 -7.56 8.32
C MET A 76 -0.12 -8.86 7.85
N ALA A 77 -0.40 -9.32 6.62
CA ALA A 77 0.21 -10.53 6.07
C ALA A 77 1.72 -10.36 5.79
N LEU A 78 2.14 -9.16 5.38
CA LEU A 78 3.55 -8.85 5.13
C LEU A 78 4.35 -8.65 6.42
N GLU A 79 3.76 -8.06 7.46
CA GLU A 79 4.34 -7.97 8.80
C GLU A 79 4.58 -9.38 9.38
N SER A 80 3.63 -10.30 9.17
CA SER A 80 3.76 -11.71 9.56
C SER A 80 4.78 -12.53 8.77
N LEU A 81 5.20 -12.09 7.58
CA LEU A 81 6.23 -12.78 6.77
C LEU A 81 7.65 -12.27 7.07
N PHE A 82 7.76 -11.14 7.74
CA PHE A 82 9.04 -10.50 8.07
C PHE A 82 9.45 -10.63 9.54
N ASP A 83 8.60 -11.27 10.35
CA ASP A 83 8.90 -11.84 11.67
C ASP A 83 9.56 -13.22 11.50
#